data_AF-A0A0Q4V9B4-F1
#
_entry.id   AF-A0A0Q4V9B4-F1
#
_cell.length_a   1.000
_cell.length_b   1.000
_cell.length_c   1.000
_cell.angle_alpha   90.00
_cell.angle_beta   90.00
_cell.angle_gamma   90.00
#
_symmetry.space_group_name_H-M   'P 1'
#
loop_
_entity.id
_entity.type
_entity.pdbx_description
1 polymer ?
#
loop_
_entity_poly.entity_id
_entity_poly.type
_entity_poly.pdbx_seq_one_letter_code
_entity_poly.pdbx_strand_id
1 'polypeptide(L)'
;MISAAPARSTVTAPSEATPDLDDLTRRVPGQALMAECIRHQAARHPRGRIARVLGVHAVAPDARSWYVGALGERITARLLDALGPEYVVLHSVPVSESGTDIDHLVVGPIGVVAINTKHLRDARVWVAGDTVMVNGHREPFVRVARSERRRVVRTMAQRTLPVTPVTSIVAVVDPASVAIRSAPEDVLVLDARRLVRTLRRMPEVLGHDAVWALAGALSSGSTWIDHAAPEDEGVVPRFAAIEREARIARIVRLAWAGGGCAALAGGAVLAVAAIPGLMAMVTAVTGS
;
A
#
# COMPACT_ATOMS: atom_id res chain seq x y z
N MET A 1 56.66 16.15 -54.05
CA MET A 1 55.62 16.95 -53.36
C MET A 1 54.41 16.06 -53.19
N ILE A 2 54.18 15.52 -52.00
CA ILE A 2 53.07 14.60 -51.70
C ILE A 2 51.90 15.45 -51.19
N SER A 3 50.80 15.43 -51.93
CA SER A 3 49.54 16.12 -51.60
C SER A 3 48.70 15.23 -50.69
N ALA A 4 48.43 15.69 -49.46
CA ALA A 4 47.55 15.03 -48.51
C ALA A 4 46.15 15.68 -48.57
N ALA A 5 45.13 14.85 -48.82
CA ALA A 5 43.73 15.25 -48.88
C ALA A 5 43.16 15.55 -47.47
N PRO A 6 42.17 16.47 -47.34
CA PRO A 6 41.58 16.80 -46.05
C PRO A 6 40.58 15.72 -45.59
N ALA A 7 40.64 15.38 -44.31
CA ALA A 7 39.75 14.42 -43.66
C ALA A 7 38.30 14.95 -43.60
N ARG A 8 37.35 14.12 -44.03
CA ARG A 8 35.90 14.38 -43.88
C ARG A 8 35.52 14.30 -42.41
N SER A 9 34.93 15.37 -41.88
CA SER A 9 34.24 15.34 -40.59
C SER A 9 32.99 14.48 -40.71
N THR A 10 32.98 13.34 -40.04
CA THR A 10 31.78 12.53 -39.84
C THR A 10 30.88 13.23 -38.83
N VAL A 11 29.73 13.73 -39.29
CA VAL A 11 28.62 14.14 -38.44
C VAL A 11 28.08 12.87 -37.75
N THR A 12 28.28 12.77 -36.44
CA THR A 12 27.68 11.73 -35.62
C THR A 12 26.17 11.97 -35.58
N ALA A 13 25.40 11.02 -36.10
CA ALA A 13 23.94 11.02 -35.99
C ALA A 13 23.50 11.01 -34.52
N PRO A 14 22.31 11.56 -34.18
CA PRO A 14 21.77 11.48 -32.84
C PRO A 14 21.67 10.01 -32.43
N SER A 15 22.26 9.66 -31.29
CA SER A 15 22.10 8.34 -30.66
C SER A 15 20.61 8.06 -30.52
N GLU A 16 20.13 7.00 -31.16
CA GLU A 16 18.78 6.48 -30.97
C GLU A 16 18.55 6.28 -29.47
N ALA A 17 17.51 6.93 -28.94
CA ALA A 17 17.11 6.80 -27.55
C ALA A 17 16.81 5.33 -27.27
N THR A 18 17.57 4.75 -26.35
CA THR A 18 17.24 3.48 -25.69
C THR A 18 15.79 3.57 -25.22
N PRO A 19 14.95 2.54 -25.42
CA PRO A 19 13.59 2.58 -24.90
C PRO A 19 13.63 2.96 -23.43
N ASP A 20 12.78 3.92 -23.07
CA ASP A 20 12.57 4.47 -21.73
C ASP A 20 12.10 3.35 -20.78
N LEU A 21 13.05 2.55 -20.33
CA LEU A 21 12.90 1.39 -19.43
C LEU A 21 12.96 1.80 -17.95
N ASP A 22 13.27 3.07 -17.67
CA ASP A 22 13.49 3.60 -16.32
C ASP A 22 12.37 4.55 -15.84
N ASP A 23 11.24 4.67 -16.53
CA ASP A 23 10.18 5.59 -16.11
C ASP A 23 9.36 5.06 -14.92
N LEU A 24 9.58 5.66 -13.75
CA LEU A 24 8.88 5.31 -12.51
C LEU A 24 7.38 5.64 -12.53
N THR A 25 6.88 6.45 -13.47
CA THR A 25 5.45 6.69 -13.60
C THR A 25 4.68 5.43 -14.01
N ARG A 26 5.36 4.43 -14.57
CA ARG A 26 4.78 3.14 -14.94
C ARG A 26 4.63 2.17 -13.77
N ARG A 27 5.31 2.41 -12.64
CA ARG A 27 5.20 1.55 -11.46
C ARG A 27 3.83 1.65 -10.83
N VAL A 28 3.31 0.52 -10.38
CA VAL A 28 2.00 0.45 -9.73
C VAL A 28 2.12 0.55 -8.20
N PRO A 29 1.09 1.06 -7.50
CA PRO A 29 1.12 1.13 -6.03
C PRO A 29 1.16 -0.28 -5.42
N GLY A 30 2.10 -0.51 -4.51
CA GLY A 30 2.33 -1.81 -3.87
C GLY A 30 3.05 -2.84 -4.72
N GLN A 31 3.72 -2.45 -5.82
CA GLN A 31 4.35 -3.41 -6.75
C GLN A 31 5.34 -4.34 -6.05
N ALA A 32 6.25 -3.80 -5.22
CA ALA A 32 7.21 -4.59 -4.47
C ALA A 32 6.51 -5.53 -3.47
N LEU A 33 5.52 -5.03 -2.75
CA LEU A 33 4.73 -5.83 -1.81
C LEU A 33 3.92 -6.94 -2.50
N MET A 34 3.42 -6.70 -3.71
CA MET A 34 2.75 -7.74 -4.50
C MET A 34 3.73 -8.84 -4.91
N ALA A 35 4.94 -8.48 -5.37
CA ALA A 35 5.98 -9.45 -5.72
C ALA A 35 6.40 -10.30 -4.51
N GLU A 36 6.61 -9.68 -3.35
CA GLU A 36 6.86 -10.35 -2.06
C GLU A 36 5.71 -11.29 -1.68
N CYS A 37 4.47 -10.81 -1.75
CA CYS A 37 3.28 -11.61 -1.47
C CYS A 37 3.22 -12.85 -2.38
N ILE A 38 3.48 -12.69 -3.67
CA ILE A 38 3.48 -13.80 -4.63
C ILE A 38 4.57 -14.81 -4.28
N ARG A 39 5.78 -14.33 -3.94
CA ARG A 39 6.91 -15.20 -3.59
C ARG A 39 6.62 -16.03 -2.35
N HIS A 40 6.13 -15.41 -1.28
CA HIS A 40 5.75 -16.11 -0.05
C HIS A 40 4.52 -17.01 -0.23
N GLN A 41 3.60 -16.64 -1.13
CA GLN A 41 2.45 -17.48 -1.46
C GLN A 41 2.84 -18.72 -2.25
N ALA A 42 3.83 -18.62 -3.15
CA ALA A 42 4.28 -19.71 -4.01
C ALA A 42 4.87 -20.90 -3.22
N ALA A 43 5.39 -20.66 -2.02
CA ALA A 43 5.89 -21.70 -1.13
C ALA A 43 4.79 -22.64 -0.60
N ARG A 44 3.50 -22.31 -0.78
CA ARG A 44 2.37 -23.09 -0.26
C ARG A 44 1.69 -23.91 -1.35
N HIS A 45 1.41 -25.18 -1.05
CA HIS A 45 0.58 -26.03 -1.92
C HIS A 45 -0.83 -25.42 -2.14
N PRO A 46 -1.40 -25.55 -3.36
CA PRO A 46 -2.75 -25.07 -3.65
C PRO A 46 -3.78 -25.67 -2.70
N ARG A 47 -4.79 -24.86 -2.33
CA ARG A 47 -5.89 -25.32 -1.46
C ARG A 47 -6.71 -26.41 -2.16
N GLY A 48 -6.91 -27.53 -1.48
CA GLY A 48 -7.81 -28.60 -1.92
C GLY A 48 -9.29 -28.16 -1.95
N ARG A 49 -10.13 -28.92 -2.64
CA ARG A 49 -11.56 -28.60 -2.85
C ARG A 49 -12.32 -28.41 -1.53
N ILE A 50 -12.09 -29.28 -0.54
CA ILE A 50 -12.72 -29.22 0.78
C ILE A 50 -12.32 -27.93 1.52
N ALA A 51 -11.05 -27.56 1.50
CA ALA A 51 -10.56 -26.34 2.15
C ALA A 51 -11.21 -25.07 1.57
N ARG A 52 -11.57 -25.06 0.28
CA ARG A 52 -12.30 -23.96 -0.36
C ARG A 52 -13.74 -23.88 0.14
N VAL A 53 -14.43 -25.02 0.24
CA VAL A 53 -15.81 -25.11 0.76
C VAL A 53 -15.89 -24.68 2.22
N LEU A 54 -14.88 -25.02 3.03
CA LEU A 54 -14.80 -24.61 4.44
C LEU A 54 -14.33 -23.15 4.63
N GLY A 55 -13.98 -22.44 3.55
CA GLY A 55 -13.54 -21.04 3.64
C GLY A 55 -12.17 -20.83 4.31
N VAL A 56 -11.30 -21.86 4.30
CA VAL A 56 -9.94 -21.76 4.86
C VAL A 56 -9.21 -20.56 4.22
N HIS A 57 -8.47 -19.81 5.04
CA HIS A 57 -7.73 -18.62 4.62
C HIS A 57 -6.88 -18.90 3.37
N ALA A 58 -7.05 -18.05 2.35
CA ALA A 58 -6.39 -18.23 1.05
C ALA A 58 -4.94 -17.74 1.05
N VAL A 59 -4.67 -16.66 1.76
CA VAL A 59 -3.33 -16.06 1.86
C VAL A 59 -2.53 -16.83 2.90
N ALA A 60 -1.32 -17.23 2.54
CA ALA A 60 -0.38 -17.87 3.45
C ALA A 60 -0.05 -16.94 4.64
N PRO A 61 0.19 -17.48 5.85
CA PRO A 61 0.57 -16.66 7.00
C PRO A 61 1.75 -15.73 6.70
N ASP A 62 2.79 -16.25 6.05
CA ASP A 62 4.01 -15.51 5.71
C ASP A 62 3.79 -14.50 4.57
N ALA A 63 2.76 -14.69 3.75
CA ALA A 63 2.37 -13.75 2.70
C ALA A 63 1.41 -12.65 3.21
N ARG A 64 0.90 -12.77 4.43
CA ARG A 64 -0.22 -11.95 4.91
C ARG A 64 0.15 -10.49 5.12
N SER A 65 1.31 -10.21 5.70
CA SER A 65 1.79 -8.84 5.90
C SER A 65 1.97 -8.12 4.55
N TRP A 66 2.61 -8.79 3.59
CA TRP A 66 2.80 -8.32 2.21
C TRP A 66 1.47 -8.06 1.50
N TYR A 67 0.53 -9.01 1.59
CA TYR A 67 -0.82 -8.86 1.04
C TYR A 67 -1.56 -7.65 1.61
N VAL A 68 -1.55 -7.48 2.94
CA VAL A 68 -2.23 -6.37 3.63
C VAL A 68 -1.56 -5.04 3.27
N GLY A 69 -0.23 -5.00 3.21
CA GLY A 69 0.51 -3.80 2.80
C GLY A 69 0.17 -3.37 1.37
N ALA A 70 0.20 -4.30 0.40
CA ALA A 70 -0.13 -4.01 -0.99
C ALA A 70 -1.57 -3.47 -1.15
N LEU A 71 -2.53 -4.01 -0.38
CA LEU A 71 -3.89 -3.46 -0.33
C LEU A 71 -3.91 -2.03 0.23
N GLY A 72 -3.10 -1.76 1.25
CA GLY A 72 -2.95 -0.44 1.85
C GLY A 72 -2.50 0.59 0.84
N GLU A 73 -1.37 0.34 0.18
CA GLU A 73 -0.81 1.26 -0.81
C GLU A 73 -1.77 1.52 -1.97
N ARG A 74 -2.48 0.49 -2.46
CA ARG A 74 -3.52 0.67 -3.48
C ARG A 74 -4.68 1.52 -3.00
N ILE A 75 -5.05 1.46 -1.72
CA ILE A 75 -6.09 2.34 -1.15
C ILE A 75 -5.57 3.77 -1.07
N THR A 76 -4.35 3.98 -0.58
CA THR A 76 -3.72 5.31 -0.54
C THR A 76 -3.60 5.92 -1.93
N ALA A 77 -3.12 5.17 -2.92
CA ALA A 77 -3.01 5.64 -4.30
C ALA A 77 -4.36 6.09 -4.88
N ARG A 78 -5.43 5.31 -4.69
CA ARG A 78 -6.79 5.72 -5.12
C ARG A 78 -7.26 7.04 -4.50
N LEU A 79 -6.80 7.36 -3.29
CA LEU A 79 -7.07 8.66 -2.70
C LEU A 79 -6.25 9.75 -3.40
N LEU A 80 -4.97 9.49 -3.65
CA LEU A 80 -4.06 10.41 -4.33
C LEU A 80 -4.48 10.75 -5.77
N ASP A 81 -5.19 9.86 -6.47
CA ASP A 81 -5.80 10.13 -7.79
C ASP A 81 -6.69 11.38 -7.80
N ALA A 82 -7.19 11.81 -6.63
CA ALA A 82 -8.01 13.01 -6.50
C ALA A 82 -7.19 14.31 -6.39
N LEU A 83 -5.85 14.31 -6.37
CA LEU A 83 -5.06 15.51 -6.11
C LEU A 83 -5.18 16.59 -7.20
N GLY A 84 -5.37 16.19 -8.46
CA GLY A 84 -5.46 17.11 -9.60
C GLY A 84 -4.24 16.99 -10.54
N PRO A 85 -4.31 17.57 -11.74
CA PRO A 85 -3.27 17.46 -12.77
C PRO A 85 -1.97 18.20 -12.43
N GLU A 86 -1.98 19.07 -11.43
CA GLU A 86 -0.79 19.79 -10.94
C GLU A 86 0.14 18.93 -10.07
N TYR A 87 -0.26 17.70 -9.77
CA TYR A 87 0.52 16.73 -8.99
C TYR A 87 0.95 15.54 -9.86
N VAL A 88 2.19 15.11 -9.65
CA VAL A 88 2.71 13.83 -10.14
C VAL A 88 2.88 12.91 -8.93
N VAL A 89 2.39 11.68 -9.03
CA VAL A 89 2.50 10.69 -7.96
C VAL A 89 3.30 9.50 -8.48
N LEU A 90 4.42 9.23 -7.84
CA LEU A 90 5.27 8.08 -8.11
C LEU A 90 5.00 6.99 -7.06
N HIS A 91 5.15 5.74 -7.45
CA HIS A 91 4.82 4.58 -6.63
C HIS A 91 5.98 3.61 -6.55
N SER A 92 6.15 2.94 -5.39
CA SER A 92 7.23 1.96 -5.18
C SER A 92 8.60 2.52 -5.60
N VAL A 93 8.93 3.74 -5.15
CA VAL A 93 10.15 4.45 -5.56
C VAL A 93 11.36 3.78 -4.89
N PRO A 94 12.33 3.24 -5.64
CA PRO A 94 13.42 2.46 -5.07
C PRO A 94 14.40 3.39 -4.35
N VAL A 95 14.79 3.08 -3.10
CA VAL A 95 15.68 3.96 -2.33
C VAL A 95 16.86 3.24 -1.67
N SER A 96 17.02 1.94 -1.91
CA SER A 96 18.13 1.16 -1.34
C SER A 96 18.38 -0.15 -2.08
N GLU A 97 19.62 -0.64 -1.97
CA GLU A 97 20.01 -1.95 -2.50
C GLU A 97 19.43 -3.17 -1.82
N SER A 98 18.94 -2.99 -0.60
CA SER A 98 18.24 -4.02 0.13
C SER A 98 16.77 -4.19 -0.29
N GLY A 99 16.33 -3.56 -1.39
CA GLY A 99 14.96 -3.65 -1.88
C GLY A 99 13.93 -2.82 -1.09
N THR A 100 14.36 -1.87 -0.26
CA THR A 100 13.44 -0.91 0.37
C THR A 100 13.03 0.17 -0.63
N ASP A 101 11.73 0.41 -0.70
CA ASP A 101 11.09 1.44 -1.50
C ASP A 101 10.33 2.47 -0.63
N ILE A 102 9.94 3.58 -1.26
CA ILE A 102 8.97 4.53 -0.73
C ILE A 102 7.63 4.24 -1.41
N ASP A 103 6.60 3.98 -0.61
CA ASP A 103 5.27 3.59 -1.08
C ASP A 103 4.72 4.59 -2.11
N HIS A 104 4.71 5.89 -1.76
CA HIS A 104 4.32 6.96 -2.68
C HIS A 104 5.19 8.22 -2.50
N LEU A 105 5.57 8.83 -3.62
CA LEU A 105 6.22 10.14 -3.66
C LEU A 105 5.34 11.09 -4.46
N VAL A 106 4.79 12.10 -3.81
CA VAL A 106 3.98 13.15 -4.45
C VAL A 106 4.89 14.34 -4.75
N VAL A 107 4.85 14.82 -5.99
CA VAL A 107 5.55 16.04 -6.43
C VAL A 107 4.47 17.00 -6.93
N GLY A 108 4.44 18.22 -6.39
CA GLY A 108 3.44 19.21 -6.76
C GLY A 108 3.76 20.60 -6.23
N PRO A 109 2.81 21.55 -6.29
CA PRO A 109 3.02 22.94 -5.85
C PRO A 109 3.51 23.05 -4.40
N ILE A 110 3.15 22.08 -3.55
CA ILE A 110 3.51 22.01 -2.13
C ILE A 110 4.93 21.45 -1.87
N GLY A 111 5.71 21.19 -2.92
CA GLY A 111 7.02 20.55 -2.85
C GLY A 111 6.93 19.03 -3.04
N VAL A 112 7.78 18.29 -2.32
CA VAL A 112 7.84 16.83 -2.39
C VAL A 112 7.26 16.23 -1.11
N VAL A 113 6.43 15.20 -1.22
CA VAL A 113 5.86 14.50 -0.07
C VAL A 113 6.13 13.00 -0.19
N ALA A 114 6.91 12.46 0.75
CA ALA A 114 7.10 11.03 0.92
C ALA A 114 5.99 10.50 1.84
N ILE A 115 5.19 9.58 1.31
CA ILE A 115 4.05 8.99 2.01
C ILE A 115 4.34 7.52 2.26
N ASN A 116 4.39 7.16 3.52
CA ASN A 116 4.43 5.78 3.97
C ASN A 116 3.03 5.34 4.39
N THR A 117 2.54 4.27 3.80
CA THR A 117 1.22 3.70 4.04
C THR A 117 1.30 2.60 5.10
N LYS A 118 0.34 2.63 6.04
CA LYS A 118 0.16 1.58 7.06
C LYS A 118 -1.30 1.15 7.10
N HIS A 119 -1.58 -0.03 6.55
CA HIS A 119 -2.90 -0.63 6.57
C HIS A 119 -3.17 -1.35 7.88
N LEU A 120 -3.83 -0.63 8.79
CA LEU A 120 -4.06 -1.04 10.16
C LEU A 120 -5.56 -1.27 10.39
N ARG A 121 -6.12 -2.20 9.62
CA ARG A 121 -7.56 -2.51 9.63
C ARG A 121 -8.08 -2.72 11.05
N ASP A 122 -9.08 -1.93 11.42
CA ASP A 122 -9.78 -1.96 12.72
C ASP A 122 -8.86 -1.74 13.94
N ALA A 123 -7.65 -1.22 13.73
CA ALA A 123 -6.71 -0.97 14.81
C ALA A 123 -6.94 0.37 15.51
N ARG A 124 -6.64 0.42 16.81
CA ARG A 124 -6.56 1.67 17.56
C ARG A 124 -5.14 2.19 17.51
N VAL A 125 -4.97 3.36 16.90
CA VAL A 125 -3.69 4.06 16.78
C VAL A 125 -3.66 5.24 17.73
N TRP A 126 -2.60 5.34 18.51
CA TRP A 126 -2.32 6.45 19.40
C TRP A 126 -0.95 7.03 19.11
N VAL A 127 -0.84 8.37 19.09
CA VAL A 127 0.39 9.08 18.76
C VAL A 127 0.68 10.11 19.85
N ALA A 128 1.90 10.08 20.39
CA ALA A 128 2.43 11.13 21.26
C ALA A 128 3.90 11.40 20.95
N GLY A 129 4.16 12.53 20.30
CA GLY A 129 5.46 12.87 19.73
C GLY A 129 5.88 11.75 18.77
N ASP A 130 7.08 11.23 18.96
CA ASP A 130 7.63 10.15 18.13
C ASP A 130 7.10 8.76 18.47
N THR A 131 6.31 8.63 19.53
CA THR A 131 5.76 7.33 19.93
C THR A 131 4.44 7.08 19.21
N VAL A 132 4.42 6.04 18.38
CA VAL A 132 3.19 5.49 17.79
C VAL A 132 2.88 4.16 18.45
N MET A 133 1.65 4.00 18.91
CA MET A 133 1.12 2.76 19.48
C MET A 133 0.00 2.23 18.58
N VAL A 134 0.05 0.95 18.24
CA VAL A 134 -0.98 0.24 17.48
C VAL A 134 -1.47 -0.93 18.32
N ASN A 135 -2.72 -0.88 18.76
CA ASN A 135 -3.31 -1.89 19.65
C ASN A 135 -2.44 -2.20 20.90
N GLY A 136 -1.76 -1.18 21.44
CA GLY A 136 -0.90 -1.32 22.62
C GLY A 136 0.56 -1.70 22.32
N HIS A 137 0.93 -1.92 21.05
CA HIS A 137 2.30 -2.20 20.65
C HIS A 137 2.97 -0.96 20.05
N ARG A 138 4.22 -0.70 20.46
CA ARG A 138 5.01 0.42 19.95
C ARG A 138 5.49 0.12 18.53
N GLU A 139 5.25 1.06 17.62
CA GLU A 139 5.63 0.96 16.22
C GLU A 139 6.62 2.06 15.81
N PRO A 140 7.59 1.79 14.92
CA PRO A 140 8.64 2.73 14.57
C PRO A 140 8.28 3.69 13.42
N PHE A 141 6.99 3.89 13.12
CA PHE A 141 6.55 4.55 11.89
C PHE A 141 7.14 5.94 11.67
N VAL A 142 7.20 6.78 12.71
CA VAL A 142 7.79 8.12 12.63
C VAL A 142 9.28 8.06 12.28
N ARG A 143 10.03 7.13 12.89
CA ARG A 143 11.45 6.93 12.60
C ARG A 143 11.67 6.46 11.16
N VAL A 144 10.84 5.55 10.67
CA VAL A 144 10.90 5.05 9.29
C VAL A 144 10.60 6.18 8.30
N ALA A 145 9.53 6.93 8.50
CA ALA A 145 9.15 8.06 7.65
C ALA A 145 10.24 9.16 7.60
N ARG A 146 10.90 9.45 8.73
CA ARG A 146 12.09 10.34 8.73
C ARG A 146 13.24 9.80 7.91
N SER A 147 13.48 8.49 7.98
CA SER A 147 14.57 7.84 7.25
C SER A 147 14.30 7.89 5.74
N GLU A 148 13.07 7.66 5.32
CA GLU A 148 12.63 7.82 3.92
C GLU A 148 12.78 9.26 3.44
N ARG A 149 12.28 10.24 4.21
CA ARG A 149 12.49 11.67 3.90
C ARG A 149 13.96 12.02 3.72
N ARG A 150 14.84 11.53 4.59
CA ARG A 150 16.29 11.75 4.49
C ARG A 150 16.87 11.13 3.22
N ARG A 151 16.37 9.96 2.79
CA ARG A 151 16.78 9.32 1.52
C ARG A 151 16.38 10.18 0.33
N VAL A 152 15.14 10.67 0.28
CA VAL A 152 14.68 11.59 -0.78
C VAL A 152 15.56 12.83 -0.85
N VAL A 153 15.75 13.51 0.28
CA VAL A 153 16.59 14.72 0.35
C VAL A 153 18.02 14.44 -0.10
N ARG A 154 18.60 13.31 0.32
CA ARG A 154 19.94 12.90 -0.09
C ARG A 154 20.02 12.65 -1.59
N THR A 155 19.06 11.92 -2.16
CA THR A 155 19.00 11.65 -3.61
C THR A 155 18.89 12.96 -4.39
N MET A 156 17.98 13.86 -3.99
CA MET A 156 17.84 15.16 -4.63
C MET A 156 19.15 15.96 -4.60
N ALA A 157 19.85 15.98 -3.45
CA ALA A 157 21.13 16.66 -3.32
C ALA A 157 22.23 16.02 -4.18
N GLN A 158 22.32 14.69 -4.23
CA GLN A 158 23.30 13.96 -5.05
C GLN A 158 23.10 14.17 -6.55
N ARG A 159 21.86 14.45 -6.98
CA ARG A 159 21.49 14.73 -8.37
C ARG A 159 21.45 16.23 -8.68
N THR A 160 21.91 17.07 -7.74
CA THR A 160 21.94 18.53 -7.90
C THR A 160 20.57 19.12 -8.25
N LEU A 161 19.50 18.52 -7.73
CA LEU A 161 18.14 19.02 -7.92
C LEU A 161 17.90 20.25 -7.03
N PRO A 162 16.97 21.15 -7.41
CA PRO A 162 16.65 22.33 -6.61
C PRO A 162 16.29 21.98 -5.16
N VAL A 163 16.77 22.79 -4.21
CA VAL A 163 16.44 22.65 -2.79
C VAL A 163 14.95 22.89 -2.61
N THR A 164 14.22 21.80 -2.38
CA THR A 164 12.75 21.80 -2.29
C THR A 164 12.34 21.22 -0.93
N PRO A 165 11.30 21.76 -0.27
CA PRO A 165 10.75 21.16 0.93
C PRO A 165 10.32 19.71 0.69
N VAL A 166 10.78 18.80 1.55
CA VAL A 166 10.36 17.40 1.55
C VAL A 166 9.61 17.11 2.84
N THR A 167 8.31 16.81 2.73
CA THR A 167 7.45 16.44 3.87
C THR A 167 7.31 14.93 3.97
N SER A 168 7.32 14.38 5.19
CA SER A 168 7.02 12.96 5.44
C SER A 168 5.63 12.80 6.05
N ILE A 169 4.85 11.86 5.50
CA ILE A 169 3.53 11.49 6.00
C ILE A 169 3.46 10.00 6.29
N VAL A 170 2.91 9.63 7.44
CA VAL A 170 2.43 8.28 7.73
C VAL A 170 0.91 8.27 7.53
N ALA A 171 0.46 7.63 6.45
CA ALA A 171 -0.95 7.47 6.11
C ALA A 171 -1.49 6.16 6.67
N VAL A 172 -2.38 6.25 7.67
CA VAL A 172 -3.01 5.10 8.31
C VAL A 172 -4.31 4.73 7.59
N VAL A 173 -4.34 3.54 6.98
CA VAL A 173 -5.48 3.03 6.20
C VAL A 173 -6.36 2.10 7.05
N ASP A 174 -7.67 2.32 6.98
CA ASP A 174 -8.74 1.59 7.68
C ASP A 174 -8.59 1.44 9.22
N PRO A 175 -8.08 2.43 9.99
CA PRO A 175 -8.02 2.32 11.44
C PRO A 175 -9.42 2.36 12.06
N ALA A 176 -9.61 1.69 13.21
CA ALA A 176 -10.79 1.91 14.04
C ALA A 176 -10.79 3.33 14.65
N SER A 177 -9.62 3.82 15.05
CA SER A 177 -9.45 5.18 15.56
C SER A 177 -7.99 5.64 15.46
N VAL A 178 -7.77 6.94 15.20
CA VAL A 178 -6.46 7.59 15.29
C VAL A 178 -6.54 8.72 16.31
N ALA A 179 -5.87 8.58 17.45
CA ALA A 179 -5.81 9.57 18.51
C ALA A 179 -4.42 10.22 18.57
N ILE A 180 -4.32 11.50 18.22
CA ILE A 180 -3.08 12.27 18.27
C ILE A 180 -3.09 13.11 19.54
N ARG A 181 -2.29 12.73 20.54
CA ARG A 181 -2.14 13.47 21.79
C ARG A 181 -1.14 14.61 21.65
N SER A 182 -0.04 14.35 20.96
CA SER A 182 0.93 15.35 20.51
C SER A 182 1.49 14.88 19.17
N ALA A 183 1.53 15.76 18.18
CA ALA A 183 2.06 15.43 16.87
C ALA A 183 3.61 15.34 16.93
N PRO A 184 4.24 14.48 16.12
CA PRO A 184 5.67 14.59 15.83
C PRO A 184 5.96 15.94 15.15
N GLU A 185 7.17 16.46 15.34
CA GLU A 185 7.56 17.79 14.84
C GLU A 185 7.63 17.87 13.31
N ASP A 186 8.20 16.86 12.65
CA ASP A 186 8.56 16.86 11.22
C ASP A 186 7.90 15.71 10.43
N VAL A 187 6.96 14.99 11.04
CA VAL A 187 6.21 13.89 10.40
C VAL A 187 4.73 14.06 10.68
N LEU A 188 3.92 14.08 9.62
CA LEU A 188 2.47 14.07 9.77
C LEU A 188 1.97 12.64 9.87
N VAL A 189 1.35 12.28 11.00
CA VAL A 189 0.64 11.00 11.14
C VAL A 189 -0.85 11.28 11.03
N LEU A 190 -1.52 10.65 10.06
CA LEU A 190 -2.94 10.91 9.80
C LEU A 190 -3.69 9.68 9.32
N ASP A 191 -5.01 9.70 9.54
CA ASP A 191 -5.93 8.79 8.87
C ASP A 191 -5.94 9.08 7.37
N ALA A 192 -5.74 8.07 6.52
CA ALA A 192 -5.65 8.20 5.07
C ALA A 192 -6.85 8.94 4.46
N ARG A 193 -8.05 8.86 5.05
CA ARG A 193 -9.24 9.61 4.61
C ARG A 193 -9.07 11.13 4.67
N ARG A 194 -8.07 11.62 5.41
CA ARG A 194 -7.71 13.05 5.49
C ARG A 194 -6.57 13.44 4.56
N LEU A 195 -5.88 12.48 3.95
CA LEU A 195 -4.64 12.68 3.19
C LEU A 195 -4.76 13.78 2.13
N VAL A 196 -5.69 13.62 1.17
CA VAL A 196 -5.89 14.58 0.07
C VAL A 196 -6.24 15.98 0.59
N ARG A 197 -7.14 16.05 1.59
CA ARG A 197 -7.52 17.33 2.22
C ARG A 197 -6.32 18.00 2.88
N THR A 198 -5.44 17.22 3.51
CA THR A 198 -4.23 17.74 4.15
C THR A 198 -3.26 18.26 3.10
N LEU A 199 -2.99 17.50 2.03
CA LEU A 199 -2.08 17.91 0.95
C LEU A 199 -2.54 19.20 0.28
N ARG A 200 -3.83 19.31 -0.07
CA ARG A 200 -4.42 20.53 -0.68
C ARG A 200 -4.41 21.77 0.22
N ARG A 201 -4.13 21.62 1.51
CA ARG A 201 -4.06 22.74 2.48
C ARG A 201 -2.62 23.14 2.81
N MET A 202 -1.64 22.41 2.30
CA MET A 202 -0.24 22.78 2.47
C MET A 202 0.08 24.03 1.64
N PRO A 203 1.00 24.89 2.10
CA PRO A 203 1.38 26.08 1.35
C PRO A 203 2.06 25.69 0.04
N GLU A 204 1.71 26.40 -1.03
CA GLU A 204 2.40 26.27 -2.31
C GLU A 204 3.76 26.98 -2.24
N VAL A 205 4.80 26.27 -2.64
CA VAL A 205 6.21 26.70 -2.60
C VAL A 205 6.90 26.56 -3.95
N LEU A 206 6.29 25.85 -4.90
CA LEU A 206 6.77 25.66 -6.27
C LEU A 206 5.78 26.21 -7.30
N GLY A 207 6.29 26.89 -8.31
CA GLY A 207 5.53 27.23 -9.52
C GLY A 207 5.45 26.04 -10.49
N HIS A 208 4.53 26.12 -11.46
CA HIS A 208 4.24 25.06 -12.42
C HIS A 208 5.48 24.48 -13.12
N ASP A 209 6.35 25.33 -13.68
CA ASP A 209 7.55 24.87 -14.40
C ASP A 209 8.53 24.14 -13.49
N ALA A 210 8.67 24.59 -12.23
CA ALA A 210 9.51 23.96 -11.24
C ALA A 210 8.96 22.58 -10.83
N VAL A 211 7.63 22.45 -10.72
CA VAL A 211 6.97 21.17 -10.46
C VAL A 211 7.27 20.17 -11.57
N TRP A 212 7.08 20.54 -12.85
CA TRP A 212 7.34 19.62 -13.96
C TRP A 212 8.80 19.25 -14.14
N ALA A 213 9.72 20.22 -13.98
CA ALA A 213 11.14 19.94 -14.02
C ALA A 213 11.55 18.96 -12.91
N LEU A 214 11.06 19.19 -11.68
CA LEU A 214 11.34 18.33 -10.55
C LEU A 214 10.70 16.94 -10.70
N ALA A 215 9.44 16.88 -11.16
CA ALA A 215 8.74 15.63 -11.40
C ALA A 215 9.43 14.82 -12.49
N GLY A 216 9.80 15.43 -13.62
CA GLY A 216 10.54 14.74 -14.70
C GLY A 216 11.87 14.16 -14.21
N ALA A 217 12.61 14.90 -13.38
CA ALA A 217 13.83 14.39 -12.78
C ALA A 217 13.56 13.22 -11.82
N LEU A 218 12.56 13.32 -10.94
CA LEU A 218 12.25 12.27 -9.95
C LEU A 218 11.56 11.04 -10.56
N SER A 219 10.92 11.17 -11.72
CA SER A 219 10.34 10.05 -12.47
C SER A 219 11.40 9.16 -13.12
N SER A 220 12.61 9.66 -13.37
CA SER A 220 13.67 8.82 -13.95
C SER A 220 14.21 7.83 -12.92
N GLY A 221 14.21 6.54 -13.26
CA GLY A 221 14.79 5.45 -12.48
C GLY A 221 16.27 5.68 -12.22
N SER A 222 16.97 6.24 -13.20
CA SER A 222 18.38 6.64 -13.09
C SER A 222 18.65 7.68 -12.00
N THR A 223 17.64 8.42 -11.52
CA THR A 223 17.77 9.35 -10.37
C THR A 223 17.98 8.59 -9.07
N TRP A 224 17.37 7.43 -8.96
CA TRP A 224 17.34 6.62 -7.76
C TRP A 224 18.43 5.55 -7.80
N ILE A 225 18.57 4.82 -6.69
CA ILE A 225 19.45 3.65 -6.67
C ILE A 225 18.71 2.56 -7.44
N ASP A 226 19.31 2.14 -8.56
CA ASP A 226 18.74 1.12 -9.43
C ASP A 226 18.56 -0.18 -8.67
N HIS A 227 17.30 -0.53 -8.42
CA HIS A 227 16.89 -1.89 -8.14
C HIS A 227 15.92 -2.27 -9.22
N ALA A 228 16.28 -3.33 -9.94
CA ALA A 228 15.37 -4.19 -10.66
C ALA A 228 14.38 -4.79 -9.65
N ALA A 229 13.40 -4.00 -9.22
CA ALA A 229 12.13 -4.56 -8.79
C ALA A 229 11.72 -5.47 -9.95
N PRO A 230 11.53 -6.79 -9.76
CA PRO A 230 11.32 -7.68 -10.87
C PRO A 230 10.16 -7.13 -11.68
N GLU A 231 10.47 -6.72 -12.91
CA GLU A 231 9.52 -6.40 -13.97
C GLU A 231 8.86 -7.70 -14.40
N ASP A 232 8.22 -8.38 -13.45
CA ASP A 232 7.37 -9.50 -13.77
C ASP A 232 6.09 -8.85 -14.28
N GLU A 233 5.99 -8.74 -15.62
CA GLU A 233 4.80 -8.29 -16.37
C GLU A 233 3.50 -8.99 -15.89
N GLY A 234 3.61 -10.06 -15.10
CA GLY A 234 2.52 -10.76 -14.44
C GLY A 234 2.21 -10.40 -12.98
N VAL A 235 2.93 -9.49 -12.29
CA VAL A 235 2.74 -9.23 -10.84
C VAL A 235 1.31 -8.81 -10.52
N VAL A 236 0.76 -7.85 -11.26
CA VAL A 236 -0.61 -7.36 -11.03
C VAL A 236 -1.65 -8.45 -11.24
N PRO A 237 -1.71 -9.17 -12.39
CA PRO A 237 -2.72 -10.21 -12.59
C PRO A 237 -2.55 -11.40 -11.64
N ARG A 238 -1.31 -11.77 -11.26
CA ARG A 238 -1.04 -12.85 -10.29
C ARG A 238 -1.50 -12.47 -8.89
N PHE A 239 -1.20 -11.25 -8.45
CA PHE A 239 -1.69 -10.75 -7.17
C PHE A 239 -3.23 -10.64 -7.15
N ALA A 240 -3.84 -10.19 -8.24
CA ALA A 240 -5.30 -10.15 -8.38
C ALA A 240 -5.93 -11.55 -8.26
N ALA A 241 -5.24 -12.62 -8.67
CA ALA A 241 -5.70 -13.99 -8.43
C ALA A 241 -5.74 -14.33 -6.94
N ILE A 242 -4.69 -13.98 -6.19
CA ILE A 242 -4.64 -14.14 -4.72
C ILE A 242 -5.78 -13.34 -4.06
N GLU A 243 -6.05 -12.11 -4.52
CA GLU A 243 -7.16 -11.31 -4.02
C GLU A 243 -8.53 -11.95 -4.26
N ARG A 244 -8.77 -12.46 -5.47
CA ARG A 244 -10.03 -13.18 -5.79
C ARG A 244 -10.20 -14.38 -4.85
N GLU A 245 -9.15 -15.16 -4.66
CA GLU A 245 -9.17 -16.30 -3.75
C GLU A 245 -9.43 -15.92 -2.29
N ALA A 246 -8.81 -14.84 -1.81
CA ALA A 246 -9.01 -14.30 -0.46
C ALA A 246 -10.44 -13.79 -0.25
N ARG A 247 -11.00 -13.10 -1.24
CA ARG A 247 -12.38 -12.60 -1.25
C ARG A 247 -13.38 -13.74 -1.19
N ILE A 248 -13.24 -14.74 -2.06
CA ILE A 248 -14.11 -15.92 -2.08
C ILE A 248 -14.04 -16.63 -0.72
N ALA A 249 -12.84 -16.86 -0.19
CA ALA A 249 -12.68 -17.49 1.13
C ALA A 249 -13.38 -16.68 2.25
N ARG A 250 -13.31 -15.35 2.20
CA ARG A 250 -14.02 -14.48 3.15
C ARG A 250 -15.54 -14.60 3.02
N ILE A 251 -16.07 -14.56 1.80
CA ILE A 251 -17.51 -14.70 1.54
C ILE A 251 -18.01 -16.05 2.07
N VAL A 252 -17.29 -17.14 1.79
CA VAL A 252 -17.62 -18.48 2.29
C VAL A 252 -17.64 -18.53 3.82
N ARG A 253 -16.65 -17.93 4.51
CA ARG A 253 -16.66 -17.87 5.98
C ARG A 253 -17.85 -17.07 6.54
N LEU A 254 -18.18 -15.95 5.91
CA LEU A 254 -19.33 -15.14 6.32
C LEU A 254 -20.65 -15.89 6.09
N ALA A 255 -20.76 -16.63 4.98
CA ALA A 255 -21.92 -17.48 4.71
C ALA A 255 -22.07 -18.60 5.76
N TRP A 256 -20.96 -19.27 6.14
CA TRP A 256 -20.98 -20.27 7.21
C TRP A 256 -21.33 -19.67 8.57
N ALA A 257 -20.80 -18.50 8.90
CA ALA A 257 -21.16 -17.80 10.14
C ALA A 257 -22.66 -17.44 10.16
N GLY A 258 -23.19 -16.92 9.05
CA GLY A 258 -24.62 -16.62 8.92
C GLY A 258 -25.51 -17.86 8.99
N GLY A 259 -25.14 -18.94 8.28
CA GLY A 259 -25.85 -20.22 8.32
C GLY A 259 -25.82 -20.87 9.70
N GLY A 260 -24.70 -20.80 10.42
CA GLY A 260 -24.59 -21.25 11.80
C GLY A 260 -25.51 -20.48 12.75
N CYS A 261 -25.55 -19.14 12.64
CA CYS A 261 -26.49 -18.32 13.41
C CYS A 261 -27.95 -18.66 13.10
N ALA A 262 -28.29 -18.87 11.83
CA ALA A 262 -29.66 -19.25 11.42
C ALA A 262 -30.06 -20.63 11.96
N ALA A 263 -29.15 -21.61 11.95
CA ALA A 263 -29.39 -22.95 12.50
C ALA A 263 -29.62 -22.90 14.02
N LEU A 264 -28.81 -22.13 14.75
CA LEU A 264 -28.99 -21.93 16.20
C LEU A 264 -30.33 -21.26 16.52
N ALA A 265 -30.72 -20.23 15.76
CA ALA A 265 -32.01 -19.56 15.93
C ALA A 265 -33.19 -20.50 15.62
N GLY A 266 -33.12 -21.27 14.53
CA GLY A 266 -34.15 -22.26 14.18
C GLY A 266 -34.29 -23.37 15.22
N GLY A 267 -33.17 -23.87 15.74
CA GLY A 267 -33.15 -24.85 16.84
C GLY A 267 -33.78 -24.30 18.12
N ALA A 268 -33.51 -23.04 18.48
CA ALA A 268 -34.14 -22.39 19.62
C ALA A 268 -35.66 -22.23 19.44
N VAL A 269 -36.13 -21.85 18.25
CA VAL A 269 -37.57 -21.76 17.94
C VAL A 269 -38.23 -23.14 18.06
N LEU A 270 -37.63 -24.19 17.49
CA LEU A 270 -38.14 -25.55 17.61
C LEU A 270 -38.17 -26.04 19.06
N ALA A 271 -37.14 -25.75 19.84
CA ALA A 271 -37.09 -26.11 21.26
C ALA A 271 -38.18 -25.39 22.08
N VAL A 272 -38.40 -24.09 21.85
CA VAL A 272 -39.48 -23.33 22.50
C VAL A 272 -40.86 -23.86 22.09
N ALA A 273 -41.06 -24.18 20.81
CA ALA A 273 -42.30 -24.74 20.30
C ALA A 273 -42.61 -26.14 20.87
N ALA A 274 -41.60 -26.88 21.32
CA ALA A 274 -41.76 -28.20 21.94
C ALA A 274 -42.16 -28.12 23.43
N ILE A 275 -42.00 -26.97 24.10
CA ILE A 275 -42.29 -26.80 25.55
C ILE A 275 -43.75 -27.17 25.91
N PRO A 276 -44.79 -26.73 25.17
CA PRO A 276 -46.17 -27.07 25.52
C PRO A 276 -46.45 -28.58 25.44
N GLY A 277 -45.88 -29.28 24.45
CA GLY A 277 -46.04 -30.73 24.30
C GLY A 277 -45.32 -31.51 25.41
N LEU A 278 -44.16 -31.03 25.85
CA LEU A 278 -43.41 -31.65 26.95
C LEU A 278 -44.12 -31.45 28.30
N MET A 279 -44.67 -30.25 28.55
CA MET A 279 -45.47 -29.96 29.76
C MET A 279 -46.74 -30.81 29.83
N ALA A 280 -47.44 -30.99 28.70
CA ALA A 280 -48.62 -31.86 28.63
C ALA A 280 -48.30 -33.33 28.97
N MET A 281 -47.14 -33.82 28.54
CA MET A 281 -46.68 -35.17 28.86
C MET A 281 -46.34 -35.33 30.35
N VAL A 282 -45.69 -34.34 30.97
CA VAL A 282 -45.36 -34.36 32.41
C VAL A 282 -46.63 -34.31 33.27
N THR A 283 -47.63 -33.51 32.89
CA THR A 283 -48.92 -33.47 33.60
C THR A 283 -49.69 -34.79 33.45
N ALA A 284 -49.56 -35.49 32.32
CA ALA A 284 -50.22 -36.77 32.10
C ALA A 284 -49.60 -37.92 32.93
N VAL A 285 -48.30 -37.86 33.21
CA VAL A 285 -47.57 -38.88 34.00
C VAL A 285 -47.72 -38.66 35.51
N THR A 286 -47.97 -37.43 35.96
CA THR A 286 -48.10 -37.09 37.38
C THR A 286 -49.54 -37.09 37.90
N GLY A 287 -50.53 -37.14 36.99
CA GLY A 287 -51.96 -37.19 37.30
C GLY A 287 -52.58 -38.59 37.39
N SER A 288 -51.77 -39.64 37.30
CA SER A 288 -52.16 -41.06 37.45
C SER A 288 -51.57 -41.66 38.72
#